data_AF-A0A2M7S472-F1
#
_entry.id   AF-A0A2M7S472-F1
#
_cell.length_a   1.000
_cell.length_b   1.000
_cell.length_c   1.000
_cell.angle_alpha   90.00
_cell.angle_beta   90.00
_cell.angle_gamma   90.00
#
_symmetry.space_group_name_H-M   'P 1'
#
loop_
_entity.id
_entity.type
_entity.pdbx_description
1 polymer ?
#
loop_
_entity_poly.entity_id
_entity_poly.type
_entity_poly.pdbx_seq_one_letter_code
_entity_poly.pdbx_strand_id
1 'polypeptide(L)'
;MAIVNTLKIYEDLRTKLQDEPAKAIAETIERSLEEYRENQKEFLVTKTEFRETIANLRAELIKWMFIFWIGQIGVITGILFAYFKK
;
A
#
# COMPACT_ATOMS: atom_id res chain seq x y z
N MET A 1 23.64 2.78 4.40
CA MET A 1 23.39 2.16 5.72
C MET A 1 22.87 0.76 5.48
N ALA A 2 23.72 -0.26 5.66
CA ALA A 2 23.28 -1.65 5.66
C ALA A 2 22.63 -1.95 7.01
N ILE A 3 21.37 -2.40 7.00
CA ILE A 3 20.60 -2.75 8.22
C ILE A 3 21.13 -4.06 8.83
N VAL A 4 21.85 -4.84 8.01
CA VAL A 4 22.53 -6.07 8.40
C VAL A 4 24.01 -5.89 8.11
N ASN A 5 24.85 -6.10 9.13
CA ASN A 5 26.29 -5.97 8.99
C ASN A 5 26.84 -7.25 8.33
N THR A 6 26.86 -7.27 7.00
CA THR A 6 27.33 -8.39 6.16
C THR A 6 28.78 -8.76 6.49
N LEU A 7 29.61 -7.80 6.90
CA LEU A 7 30.96 -8.04 7.43
C LEU A 7 30.93 -8.85 8.73
N LYS A 8 30.00 -8.55 9.64
CA LYS A 8 29.85 -9.28 10.91
C LYS A 8 29.36 -10.72 10.69
N ILE A 9 28.44 -10.90 9.74
CA ILE A 9 27.98 -12.23 9.31
C ILE A 9 29.13 -13.01 8.66
N TYR A 10 29.93 -12.36 7.82
CA TYR A 10 31.13 -12.95 7.23
C TYR A 10 32.17 -13.34 8.29
N GLU A 11 32.43 -12.49 9.29
CA GLU A 11 33.36 -12.81 10.40
C GLU A 11 32.88 -14.00 11.25
N ASP A 12 31.58 -14.05 11.58
CA ASP A 12 30.97 -15.16 12.34
C ASP A 12 30.95 -16.48 11.52
N LEU A 13 30.87 -16.39 10.20
CA LEU A 13 30.95 -17.56 9.31
C LEU A 13 32.39 -18.00 9.07
N ARG A 14 33.32 -17.06 8.87
CA ARG A 14 34.76 -17.30 8.65
C ARG A 14 35.44 -17.97 9.84
N THR A 15 34.96 -17.71 11.06
CA THR A 15 35.45 -18.39 12.26
C THR A 15 35.08 -19.88 12.32
N LYS A 16 34.10 -20.34 11.50
CA LYS A 16 33.65 -21.74 11.46
C LYS A 16 33.82 -22.42 10.08
N LEU A 17 34.08 -21.65 9.02
CA LEU A 17 34.18 -22.08 7.63
C LEU A 17 35.40 -21.43 6.95
N GLN A 18 36.00 -22.10 5.97
CA GLN A 18 37.11 -21.56 5.17
C GLN A 18 36.69 -20.27 4.42
N ASP A 19 37.66 -19.45 3.99
CA ASP A 19 37.43 -18.07 3.50
C ASP A 19 36.45 -17.96 2.31
N GLU A 20 36.49 -18.92 1.38
CA GLU A 20 35.66 -18.96 0.17
C GLU A 20 34.15 -19.18 0.44
N PRO A 21 33.75 -20.25 1.17
CA PRO A 21 32.34 -20.49 1.47
C PRO A 21 31.72 -19.41 2.37
N ALA A 22 32.49 -18.82 3.30
CA ALA A 22 31.99 -17.74 4.15
C ALA A 22 31.61 -16.49 3.32
N LYS A 23 32.41 -16.16 2.31
CA LYS A 23 32.15 -15.03 1.41
C LYS A 23 30.92 -15.28 0.52
N ALA A 24 30.80 -16.49 -0.04
CA ALA A 24 29.66 -16.87 -0.88
C ALA A 24 28.32 -16.81 -0.12
N ILE A 25 28.31 -17.23 1.15
CA ILE A 25 27.13 -17.15 2.01
C ILE A 25 26.79 -15.69 2.32
N ALA A 26 27.79 -14.86 2.65
CA ALA A 26 27.56 -13.44 2.92
C ALA A 26 26.97 -12.70 1.70
N GLU A 27 27.50 -12.94 0.50
CA GLU A 27 26.96 -12.37 -0.75
C GLU A 27 25.53 -12.84 -1.04
N THR A 28 25.23 -14.12 -0.80
CA THR A 28 23.88 -14.67 -1.01
C THR A 28 22.87 -14.07 -0.03
N ILE A 29 23.28 -13.87 1.22
CA ILE A 29 22.47 -13.21 2.24
C ILE A 29 22.24 -11.75 1.85
N GLU A 30 23.27 -11.03 1.43
CA GLU A 30 23.15 -9.63 1.00
C GLU A 30 22.18 -9.50 -0.17
N ARG A 31 22.33 -10.35 -1.20
CA ARG A 31 21.45 -10.37 -2.37
C ARG A 31 19.99 -10.67 -2.01
N SER A 32 19.75 -11.68 -1.20
CA SER A 32 18.38 -12.03 -0.76
C SER A 32 17.75 -10.94 0.12
N LEU A 33 18.54 -10.21 0.91
CA LEU A 33 18.07 -9.07 1.68
C LEU A 33 17.72 -7.87 0.79
N GLU A 34 18.53 -7.64 -0.25
CA GLU A 34 18.32 -6.54 -1.19
C GLU A 34 17.06 -6.77 -2.03
N GLU A 35 16.84 -8.01 -2.50
CA GLU A 35 15.58 -8.44 -3.11
C GLU A 35 14.39 -8.31 -2.15
N TYR A 36 14.53 -8.73 -0.90
CA TYR A 36 13.48 -8.56 0.10
C TYR A 36 13.15 -7.08 0.35
N ARG A 37 14.15 -6.21 0.35
CA ARG A 37 13.97 -4.76 0.51
C ARG A 37 13.25 -4.14 -0.67
N GLU A 38 13.62 -4.48 -1.90
CA GLU A 38 12.91 -3.99 -3.09
C GLU A 38 11.46 -4.47 -3.09
N ASN A 39 11.21 -5.76 -2.81
CA ASN A 39 9.86 -6.29 -2.66
C ASN A 39 9.04 -5.57 -1.56
N GLN A 40 9.66 -5.22 -0.42
CA GLN A 40 9.00 -4.45 0.63
C GLN A 40 8.69 -3.02 0.21
N LYS A 41 9.60 -2.35 -0.51
CA LYS A 41 9.33 -1.01 -1.04
C LYS A 41 8.18 -1.05 -2.03
N GLU A 42 8.21 -1.98 -2.98
CA GLU A 42 7.14 -2.16 -3.96
C GLU A 42 5.81 -2.42 -3.25
N PHE A 43 5.79 -3.30 -2.25
CA PHE A 43 4.60 -3.56 -1.45
C PHE A 43 4.07 -2.32 -0.69
N LEU A 44 4.96 -1.48 -0.15
CA LEU A 44 4.59 -0.24 0.51
C LEU A 44 4.01 0.77 -0.49
N VAL A 45 4.61 0.90 -1.67
CA VAL A 45 4.12 1.75 -2.76
C VAL A 45 2.73 1.29 -3.22
N THR A 46 2.55 -0.01 -3.47
CA THR A 46 1.24 -0.57 -3.82
C THR A 46 0.20 -0.32 -2.73
N LYS A 47 0.57 -0.41 -1.44
CA LYS A 47 -0.34 -0.09 -0.33
C LYS A 47 -0.74 1.38 -0.30
N THR A 48 0.18 2.30 -0.59
CA THR A 48 -0.14 3.73 -0.64
C THR A 48 -1.06 4.05 -1.81
N GLU A 49 -0.75 3.54 -3.01
CA GLU A 49 -1.57 3.72 -4.22
C GLU A 49 -2.98 3.11 -4.04
N PHE A 50 -3.07 1.94 -3.40
CA PHE A 50 -4.35 1.30 -3.08
C PHE A 50 -5.17 2.14 -2.10
N ARG A 51 -4.55 2.73 -1.07
CA ARG A 51 -5.23 3.62 -0.12
C ARG A 51 -5.75 4.88 -0.80
N GLU A 52 -4.95 5.48 -1.69
CA GLU A 52 -5.37 6.65 -2.47
C GLU A 52 -6.53 6.31 -3.40
N THR A 53 -6.47 5.18 -4.09
CA THR A 53 -7.54 4.70 -4.98
C THR A 53 -8.84 4.50 -4.21
N ILE A 54 -8.79 3.89 -3.02
CA ILE A 54 -9.97 3.74 -2.15
C ILE A 54 -10.49 5.10 -1.69
N ALA A 55 -9.62 6.03 -1.30
CA ALA A 55 -10.04 7.36 -0.87
C ALA A 55 -10.74 8.12 -2.00
N ASN A 56 -10.21 8.03 -3.23
CA ASN A 56 -10.80 8.63 -4.42
C ASN A 56 -12.18 8.04 -4.74
N LEU A 57 -12.31 6.70 -4.74
CA LEU A 57 -13.59 6.03 -4.93
C LEU A 57 -14.62 6.44 -3.88
N ARG A 58 -14.23 6.50 -2.60
CA ARG A 58 -15.11 6.97 -1.52
C ARG A 58 -15.56 8.41 -1.75
N ALA A 59 -14.64 9.29 -2.15
CA ALA A 59 -14.97 10.69 -2.45
C ALA A 59 -15.94 10.80 -3.63
N GLU A 60 -15.75 10.00 -4.67
CA GLU A 60 -16.65 9.96 -5.83
C GLU A 60 -18.04 9.45 -5.47
N LEU A 61 -18.13 8.36 -4.68
CA LEU A 61 -19.40 7.85 -4.16
C LEU A 61 -20.15 8.91 -3.35
N ILE A 62 -19.45 9.65 -2.48
CA ILE A 62 -20.05 10.73 -1.70
C ILE A 62 -20.58 11.85 -2.62
N LYS A 63 -19.84 12.23 -3.68
CA LYS A 63 -20.34 13.21 -4.66
C LYS A 63 -21.63 12.74 -5.34
N TRP A 64 -21.70 11.47 -5.74
CA TRP A 64 -22.89 10.88 -6.35
C TRP A 64 -24.08 10.84 -5.38
N MET A 65 -23.84 10.60 -4.08
CA MET A 65 -24.89 10.66 -3.06
C MET A 65 -25.52 12.07 -2.95
N PHE A 66 -24.73 13.15 -3.09
CA PHE A 66 -25.29 14.52 -3.09
C PHE A 66 -26.21 14.78 -4.28
N ILE A 67 -25.82 14.36 -5.50
CA ILE A 67 -26.66 14.50 -6.70
C ILE A 67 -27.97 13.73 -6.50
N PHE A 68 -27.88 12.51 -5.98
CA PHE A 68 -29.03 11.69 -5.68
C PHE A 68 -29.95 12.36 -4.65
N TRP A 69 -29.39 12.89 -3.56
CA TRP A 69 -30.17 13.58 -2.52
C TRP A 69 -30.88 14.83 -3.05
N ILE A 70 -30.25 15.62 -3.92
CA ILE A 70 -30.91 16.76 -4.58
C ILE A 70 -32.10 16.28 -5.41
N GLY A 71 -31.92 15.18 -6.15
CA GLY A 71 -33.01 14.53 -6.89
C GLY A 71 -34.16 14.09 -5.98
N GLN A 72 -33.86 13.43 -4.85
CA GLN A 72 -34.87 13.00 -3.89
C GLN A 72 -35.64 14.19 -3.29
N ILE A 73 -34.96 15.27 -2.91
CA ILE A 73 -35.61 16.48 -2.40
C ILE A 73 -36.53 17.09 -3.46
N GLY A 74 -36.11 17.14 -4.72
CA GLY A 74 -36.93 17.60 -5.84
C GLY A 74 -38.21 16.77 -6.00
N VAL A 75 -38.07 15.44 -5.98
CA VAL A 75 -39.22 14.52 -6.10
C VAL A 75 -40.17 14.67 -4.92
N ILE A 76 -39.68 14.66 -3.67
CA ILE A 76 -40.51 14.81 -2.47
C ILE A 76 -41.23 16.16 -2.49
N THR A 77 -40.53 17.24 -2.82
CA THR A 77 -41.13 18.59 -2.91
C THR A 77 -42.19 18.63 -4.01
N GLY A 78 -41.93 18.01 -5.17
CA GLY A 78 -42.89 17.91 -6.27
C GLY A 78 -44.16 17.16 -5.88
N ILE A 79 -44.01 16.03 -5.17
CA ILE A 79 -45.15 15.24 -4.66
C ILE A 79 -45.95 16.07 -3.65
N LEU A 80 -45.28 16.71 -2.68
CA LEU A 80 -45.95 17.54 -1.67
C LEU A 80 -46.71 18.70 -2.32
N PHE A 81 -46.10 19.39 -3.29
CA PHE A 81 -46.75 20.51 -3.98
C PHE A 81 -47.94 20.05 -4.83
N ALA A 82 -47.83 18.90 -5.51
CA ALA A 82 -48.95 18.32 -6.25
C ALA A 82 -50.12 17.91 -5.34
N TYR A 83 -49.81 17.41 -4.13
CA TYR A 83 -50.82 17.04 -3.14
C TYR A 83 -51.50 18.26 -2.52
N PHE A 84 -50.77 19.32 -2.17
CA PHE A 84 -51.34 20.55 -1.59
C PHE A 84 -52.01 21.47 -2.61
N LYS A 85 -51.75 21.31 -3.91
CA LYS A 85 -52.39 22.06 -4.99
C LYS A 85 -53.68 21.40 -5.50
N LYS A 86 -54.09 20.28 -4.90
CA LYS A 86 -55.37 19.61 -5.12
C LYS A 86 -56.31 19.92 -3.95
#